data_AF-A0AAP2GPC6-F1
#
_entry.id   AF-A0AAP2GPC6-F1
#
_cell.length_a   1.000
_cell.length_b   1.000
_cell.length_c   1.000
_cell.angle_alpha   90.00
_cell.angle_beta   90.00
_cell.angle_gamma   90.00
#
_symmetry.space_group_name_H-M   'P 1'
#
loop_
_entity.id
_entity.type
_entity.pdbx_description
1 polymer ?
#
loop_
_entity_poly.entity_id
_entity_poly.type
_entity_poly.pdbx_seq_one_letter_code
_entity_poly.pdbx_strand_id
1 'polypeptide(L)'
;MAKTASKSAARAPKKSSAKPKTISSSEGQIEKASVEALKKLQALGIEQELQNDIEWCLGSYRADHNPVGLYAMAERALSVLKAEQAKKTKGVTAKLVSDLEKAVQSR
;
A
#
# COMPACT_ATOMS: atom_id res chain seq x y z
N MET A 1 -62.17 12.26 18.39
CA MET A 1 -62.11 11.48 17.13
C MET A 1 -60.98 12.05 16.29
N ALA A 2 -60.08 11.36 15.60
CA ALA A 2 -59.57 9.99 15.57
C ALA A 2 -58.37 10.03 14.58
N LYS A 3 -57.22 9.42 14.93
CA LYS A 3 -56.18 8.82 14.04
C LYS A 3 -55.44 9.77 13.06
N THR A 4 -54.14 9.73 12.73
CA THR A 4 -52.98 8.82 12.84
C THR A 4 -51.78 9.61 12.26
N ALA A 5 -50.65 9.81 12.94
CA ALA A 5 -49.41 9.01 12.86
C ALA A 5 -48.76 8.85 11.45
N SER A 6 -47.59 9.51 11.30
CA SER A 6 -46.33 9.00 10.71
C SER A 6 -46.17 8.88 9.18
N LYS A 7 -45.20 9.63 8.61
CA LYS A 7 -43.81 9.14 8.35
C LYS A 7 -43.07 10.11 7.41
N SER A 8 -42.20 10.94 7.97
CA SER A 8 -41.19 11.69 7.21
C SER A 8 -39.92 10.83 7.10
N ALA A 9 -39.56 10.46 5.87
CA ALA A 9 -38.25 9.98 5.47
C ALA A 9 -37.69 11.05 4.50
N ALA A 10 -36.43 11.45 4.48
CA ALA A 10 -35.22 10.76 4.88
C ALA A 10 -34.16 11.76 5.36
N ARG A 11 -33.39 11.34 6.35
CA ARG A 11 -32.20 12.00 6.89
C ARG A 11 -31.01 11.09 6.55
N ALA A 12 -30.06 11.59 5.78
CA ALA A 12 -28.68 11.07 5.78
C ALA A 12 -28.02 11.38 7.15
N PRO A 13 -26.89 10.78 7.57
CA PRO A 13 -26.02 9.80 6.91
C PRO A 13 -25.64 8.60 7.83
N LYS A 14 -25.43 7.39 7.30
CA LYS A 14 -24.65 6.34 8.02
C LYS A 14 -23.89 5.41 7.07
N LYS A 15 -22.55 5.49 7.17
CA LYS A 15 -21.58 4.38 7.19
C LYS A 15 -22.17 3.03 6.79
N SER A 16 -21.96 2.64 5.53
CA SER A 16 -22.11 1.26 5.07
C SER A 16 -20.72 0.62 5.01
N SER A 17 -20.57 -0.37 5.87
CA SER A 17 -19.42 -1.19 6.16
C SER A 17 -18.77 -1.81 4.91
N ALA A 18 -17.45 -1.81 4.94
CA ALA A 18 -16.57 -2.54 4.06
C ALA A 18 -16.99 -4.00 3.89
N LYS A 19 -17.17 -4.41 2.64
CA LYS A 19 -16.99 -5.81 2.22
C LYS A 19 -15.48 -6.03 2.12
N PRO A 20 -14.87 -7.01 2.82
CA PRO A 20 -13.56 -7.47 2.43
C PRO A 20 -13.73 -8.19 1.09
N LYS A 21 -13.49 -7.47 -0.01
CA LYS A 21 -13.29 -8.10 -1.32
C LYS A 21 -12.00 -8.89 -1.20
N THR A 22 -12.15 -10.19 -1.31
CA THR A 22 -11.09 -11.16 -1.54
C THR A 22 -10.14 -10.60 -2.59
N ILE A 23 -8.89 -10.43 -2.18
CA ILE A 23 -7.79 -9.82 -2.93
C ILE A 23 -7.49 -10.71 -4.15
N SER A 24 -7.80 -10.19 -5.33
CA SER A 24 -7.44 -10.79 -6.61
C SER A 24 -5.96 -10.51 -6.88
N SER A 25 -5.12 -11.44 -6.46
CA SER A 25 -3.82 -11.88 -7.02
C SER A 25 -2.72 -10.90 -7.46
N SER A 26 -2.89 -9.58 -7.60
CA SER A 26 -1.77 -8.65 -7.94
C SER A 26 -1.60 -7.54 -6.90
N GLU A 27 -2.70 -7.00 -6.36
CA GLU A 27 -2.64 -5.87 -5.42
C GLU A 27 -2.11 -6.28 -4.04
N GLY A 28 -2.36 -7.52 -3.61
CA GLY A 28 -1.74 -8.07 -2.40
C GLY A 28 -0.24 -8.33 -2.54
N GLN A 29 0.27 -8.48 -3.76
CA GLN A 29 1.71 -8.65 -4.01
C GLN A 29 2.44 -7.31 -3.85
N ILE A 30 1.89 -6.20 -4.37
CA ILE A 30 2.51 -4.88 -4.20
C ILE A 30 2.48 -4.40 -2.74
N GLU A 31 1.43 -4.73 -1.98
CA GLU A 31 1.38 -4.44 -0.54
C GLU A 31 2.55 -5.14 0.20
N LYS A 32 2.68 -6.46 0.00
CA LYS A 32 3.77 -7.24 0.62
C LYS A 32 5.14 -6.76 0.19
N ALA A 33 5.34 -6.53 -1.11
CA ALA A 33 6.59 -6.02 -1.66
C ALA A 33 6.94 -4.65 -1.07
N SER A 34 5.96 -3.75 -0.91
CA SER A 34 6.16 -2.43 -0.30
C SER A 34 6.51 -2.52 1.18
N VAL A 35 5.89 -3.43 1.93
CA VAL A 35 6.23 -3.69 3.34
C VAL A 35 7.66 -4.24 3.48
N GLU A 36 8.05 -5.18 2.62
CA GLU A 36 9.42 -5.69 2.59
C GLU A 36 10.43 -4.61 2.20
N ALA A 37 10.10 -3.76 1.23
CA ALA A 37 10.90 -2.61 0.83
C ALA A 37 11.13 -1.66 2.01
N LEU A 38 10.05 -1.27 2.68
CA LEU A 38 10.06 -0.36 3.83
C LEU A 38 10.91 -0.94 4.95
N LYS A 39 10.72 -2.22 5.30
CA LYS A 39 11.52 -2.89 6.32
C LYS A 39 13.01 -2.90 5.96
N LYS A 40 13.33 -3.04 4.67
CA LYS A 40 14.70 -3.02 4.19
C LYS A 40 15.31 -1.62 4.25
N LEU A 41 14.57 -0.60 3.81
CA LEU A 41 14.96 0.81 3.91
C LEU A 41 15.20 1.22 5.37
N GLN A 42 14.29 0.83 6.28
CA GLN A 42 14.42 1.02 7.73
C GLN A 42 15.65 0.31 8.30
N ALA A 43 15.88 -0.94 7.92
CA ALA A 43 17.05 -1.71 8.39
C ALA A 43 18.38 -1.10 7.90
N LEU A 44 18.37 -0.42 6.77
CA LEU A 44 19.52 0.31 6.23
C LEU A 44 19.64 1.72 6.82
N GLY A 45 18.56 2.25 7.40
CA GLY A 45 18.51 3.61 7.92
C GLY A 45 18.60 4.69 6.84
N ILE A 46 18.18 4.39 5.62
CA ILE A 46 18.30 5.27 4.45
C ILE A 46 16.92 5.69 3.92
N GLU A 47 16.86 6.82 3.20
CA GLU A 47 15.65 7.28 2.52
C GLU A 47 14.43 7.33 3.46
N GLN A 48 14.57 8.08 4.56
CA GLN A 48 13.50 8.26 5.57
C GLN A 48 12.24 8.89 4.98
N GLU A 49 12.38 9.82 4.03
CA GLU A 49 11.24 10.37 3.29
C GLU A 49 10.49 9.27 2.54
N LEU A 50 11.21 8.40 1.82
CA LEU A 50 10.60 7.29 1.10
C LEU A 50 9.94 6.27 2.04
N GLN A 51 10.51 6.01 3.21
CA GLN A 51 9.88 5.16 4.23
C GLN A 51 8.53 5.71 4.65
N ASN A 52 8.46 7.02 4.95
CA ASN A 52 7.21 7.69 5.32
C ASN A 52 6.20 7.68 4.17
N ASP A 53 6.64 7.94 2.93
CA ASP A 53 5.77 7.89 1.75
C ASP A 53 5.18 6.50 1.52
N ILE A 54 5.99 5.44 1.65
CA ILE A 54 5.52 4.05 1.55
C ILE A 54 4.53 3.73 2.67
N GLU A 55 4.82 4.14 3.91
CA GLU A 55 3.92 3.92 5.05
C GLU A 55 2.59 4.64 4.87
N TRP A 56 2.63 5.88 4.39
CA TRP A 56 1.44 6.67 4.07
C TRP A 56 0.63 6.03 2.94
N CYS A 57 1.28 5.59 1.87
CA CYS A 57 0.64 4.89 0.76
C CYS A 57 0.02 3.55 1.20
N LEU A 58 0.67 2.80 2.09
CA LEU A 58 0.12 1.58 2.67
C LEU A 58 -1.12 1.87 3.52
N GLY A 59 -1.08 2.92 4.33
CA GLY A 59 -2.23 3.38 5.11
C GLY A 59 -3.42 3.77 4.23
N SER A 60 -3.18 4.56 3.19
CA SER A 60 -4.21 4.97 2.22
C SER A 60 -4.72 3.78 1.41
N TYR A 61 -3.84 2.85 0.99
CA TYR A 61 -4.27 1.64 0.28
C TYR A 61 -5.24 0.80 1.13
N ARG A 62 -5.05 0.72 2.44
CA ARG A 62 -5.99 0.00 3.32
C ARG A 62 -7.35 0.71 3.48
N ALA A 63 -7.42 2.01 3.20
CA ALA A 63 -8.64 2.80 3.28
C ALA A 63 -9.38 2.87 1.93
N ASP A 64 -8.65 3.16 0.85
CA ASP A 64 -9.18 3.45 -0.49
C ASP A 64 -9.02 2.27 -1.46
N HIS A 65 -8.23 1.25 -1.11
CA HIS A 65 -7.89 0.10 -1.97
C HIS A 65 -7.29 0.50 -3.32
N ASN A 66 -6.56 1.62 -3.37
CA ASN A 66 -5.93 2.09 -4.60
C ASN A 66 -4.41 1.81 -4.60
N PRO A 67 -3.90 0.88 -5.43
CA PRO A 67 -2.48 0.50 -5.42
C PRO A 67 -1.59 1.48 -6.21
N VAL A 68 -2.14 2.50 -6.86
CA VAL A 68 -1.37 3.49 -7.66
C VAL A 68 -0.19 4.10 -6.90
N GLY A 69 -0.43 4.53 -5.65
CA GLY A 69 0.62 5.13 -4.82
C GLY A 69 1.71 4.11 -4.46
N LEU A 70 1.30 2.87 -4.16
CA LEU A 70 2.23 1.79 -3.84
C LEU A 70 3.14 1.44 -5.02
N TYR A 71 2.62 1.40 -6.25
CA TYR A 71 3.45 1.15 -7.42
C TYR A 71 4.51 2.24 -7.64
N ALA A 72 4.13 3.51 -7.52
CA ALA A 72 5.06 4.63 -7.69
C ALA A 72 6.17 4.64 -6.60
N MET A 73 5.79 4.36 -5.35
CA MET A 73 6.76 4.31 -4.25
C MET A 73 7.63 3.05 -4.31
N ALA A 74 7.07 1.92 -4.76
CA ALA A 74 7.85 0.73 -5.03
C ALA A 74 8.87 0.96 -6.16
N GLU A 75 8.52 1.62 -7.27
CA GLU A 75 9.50 1.98 -8.32
C GLU A 75 10.67 2.82 -7.79
N ARG A 76 10.36 3.80 -6.92
CA ARG A 76 11.38 4.60 -6.23
C ARG A 76 12.24 3.73 -5.32
N ALA A 77 11.63 2.90 -4.48
CA ALA A 77 12.33 1.98 -3.59
C ALA A 77 13.22 1.00 -4.34
N LEU A 78 12.75 0.48 -5.48
CA LEU A 78 13.52 -0.39 -6.37
C LEU A 78 14.82 0.31 -6.83
N SER A 79 14.71 1.56 -7.27
CA SER A 79 15.86 2.35 -7.74
C SER A 79 16.86 2.58 -6.62
N VAL A 80 16.39 2.93 -5.42
CA VAL A 80 17.23 3.11 -4.22
C VAL A 80 17.90 1.80 -3.83
N LEU A 81 17.14 0.71 -3.74
CA LEU A 81 17.64 -0.60 -3.36
C LEU A 81 18.66 -1.12 -4.38
N LYS A 82 18.48 -0.89 -5.68
CA LYS A 82 19.47 -1.21 -6.71
C LYS A 82 20.75 -0.38 -6.54
N ALA A 83 20.62 0.92 -6.26
CA ALA A 83 21.77 1.77 -6.00
C ALA A 83 22.56 1.31 -4.75
N GLU A 84 21.87 0.94 -3.68
CA GLU A 84 22.50 0.38 -2.47
C GLU A 84 23.08 -1.01 -2.68
N GLN A 85 22.40 -1.85 -3.46
CA GLN A 85 22.95 -3.14 -3.87
C GLN A 85 24.26 -2.97 -4.65
N ALA A 86 24.35 -1.98 -5.53
CA ALA A 86 25.58 -1.65 -6.25
C ALA A 86 26.70 -1.15 -5.30
N LYS A 87 26.35 -0.45 -4.21
CA LYS A 87 27.27 -0.09 -3.13
C LYS A 87 27.64 -1.26 -2.21
N LYS A 88 27.19 -2.48 -2.51
CA LYS A 88 27.37 -3.70 -1.69
C LYS A 88 26.83 -3.54 -0.27
N THR A 89 25.75 -2.78 -0.09
CA THR A 89 25.17 -2.60 1.24
C THR A 89 24.65 -3.93 1.76
N LYS A 90 25.20 -4.38 2.91
CA LYS A 90 24.90 -5.70 3.48
C LYS A 90 23.39 -5.84 3.72
N GLY A 91 22.79 -6.78 3.01
CA GLY A 91 21.42 -7.23 3.23
C GLY A 91 20.39 -6.76 2.20
N VAL A 92 20.74 -5.99 1.17
CA VAL A 92 19.85 -5.87 -0.01
C VAL A 92 20.03 -7.11 -0.86
N THR A 93 19.17 -8.10 -0.67
CA THR A 93 19.21 -9.34 -1.43
C THR A 93 18.65 -9.14 -2.84
N ALA A 94 19.29 -9.75 -3.84
CA ALA A 94 18.78 -9.75 -5.22
C ALA A 94 17.35 -10.29 -5.31
N LYS A 95 16.99 -11.21 -4.42
CA LYS A 95 15.63 -11.74 -4.31
C LYS A 95 14.59 -10.67 -3.96
N LEU A 96 14.90 -9.78 -3.00
CA LEU A 96 13.99 -8.68 -2.62
C LEU A 96 13.82 -7.69 -3.78
N VAL A 97 14.92 -7.34 -4.46
CA VAL A 97 14.87 -6.46 -5.63
C VAL A 97 14.04 -7.07 -6.75
N SER A 98 14.23 -8.37 -7.06
CA SER A 98 13.42 -9.06 -8.09
C SER A 98 11.95 -9.23 -7.69
N ASP A 99 11.65 -9.49 -6.42
CA ASP A 99 10.26 -9.61 -5.96
C ASP A 99 9.51 -8.28 -6.09
N LEU A 100 10.17 -7.20 -5.68
CA LEU A 100 9.66 -5.84 -5.80
C LEU A 100 9.54 -5.39 -7.25
N GLU A 101 10.49 -5.74 -8.11
CA GLU A 101 10.41 -5.51 -9.55
C GLU A 101 9.23 -6.24 -10.20
N LYS A 102 9.00 -7.51 -9.85
CA LYS A 102 7.84 -8.27 -10.32
C LYS A 102 6.53 -7.69 -9.83
N ALA A 103 6.48 -7.26 -8.56
CA ALA A 103 5.30 -6.62 -8.00
C ALA A 103 4.97 -5.34 -8.78
N VAL A 104 5.96 -4.49 -9.05
CA VAL A 104 5.81 -3.27 -9.86
C VAL A 104 5.39 -3.56 -11.31
N GLN A 105 5.98 -4.58 -11.94
CA GLN A 105 5.65 -4.97 -13.31
C GLN A 105 4.26 -5.62 -13.44
N SER A 106 3.63 -5.99 -12.33
CA SER A 106 2.28 -6.57 -12.30
C SER A 106 1.16 -5.50 -12.33
N ARG A 107 1.50 -4.23 -12.61
CA ARG A 107 0.56 -3.11 -12.76
C ARG A 107 -0.23 -3.15 -14.06
#